data_AF-A0A0Q6RRW5-F1
#
_entry.id   AF-A0A0Q6RRW5-F1
#
_cell.length_a   1.000
_cell.length_b   1.000
_cell.length_c   1.000
_cell.angle_alpha   90.00
_cell.angle_beta   90.00
_cell.angle_gamma   90.00
#
_symmetry.space_group_name_H-M   'P 1'
#
loop_
_entity.id
_entity.type
_entity.pdbx_description
1 polymer ?
#
loop_
_entity_poly.entity_id
_entity_poly.type
_entity_poly.pdbx_seq_one_letter_code
_entity_poly.pdbx_strand_id
1 'polypeptide(L)'
;MQILNRPLSDAPYKDRDIGCQEALEGAFGEIARSVPPSQIVDAAGGKLSPVISALAKRAEAVGWTLEEAEVAISELAQNILDESAAD
;
A
#
# COMPACT_ATOMS: atom_id res chain seq x y z
N MET A 1 14.30 6.94 5.48
CA MET A 1 13.89 5.82 4.59
C MET A 1 13.17 4.81 5.46
N GLN A 2 11.85 4.67 5.31
CA GLN A 2 11.16 3.55 5.98
C GLN A 2 11.61 2.23 5.36
N ILE A 3 11.96 1.27 6.22
CA ILE A 3 12.31 -0.09 5.82
C ILE A 3 11.00 -0.86 5.73
N LEU A 4 10.68 -1.39 4.55
CA LEU A 4 9.51 -2.26 4.38
C LEU A 4 9.86 -3.66 4.87
N ASN A 5 8.93 -4.29 5.58
CA ASN A 5 9.08 -5.69 5.95
C ASN A 5 9.05 -6.55 4.69
N ARG A 6 9.92 -7.57 4.64
CA ARG A 6 9.93 -8.57 3.56
C ARG A 6 8.90 -9.68 3.84
N PRO A 7 8.38 -10.37 2.82
CA PRO A 7 7.51 -11.52 3.05
C PRO A 7 8.23 -12.67 3.77
N LEU A 8 7.45 -13.56 4.37
CA LEU A 8 7.97 -14.73 5.10
C LEU A 8 8.60 -15.79 4.16
N SER A 9 8.11 -15.86 2.93
CA SER A 9 8.56 -16.77 1.87
C SER A 9 8.19 -16.16 0.52
N ASP A 10 8.79 -16.60 -0.59
CA ASP A 10 8.36 -16.22 -1.95
C ASP A 10 7.13 -17.02 -2.42
N ALA A 11 6.80 -18.12 -1.75
CA ALA A 11 5.60 -18.91 -2.05
C ALA A 11 4.34 -18.25 -1.48
N PRO A 12 3.15 -18.50 -2.07
CA PRO A 12 1.89 -18.11 -1.45
C PRO A 12 1.75 -18.80 -0.08
N TYR A 13 1.38 -18.02 0.93
CA TYR A 13 1.08 -18.51 2.28
C TYR A 13 -0.19 -17.84 2.80
N LYS A 14 -0.79 -18.44 3.82
CA LYS A 14 -2.00 -17.92 4.44
C LYS A 14 -1.74 -16.50 4.97
N ASP A 15 -2.66 -15.57 4.72
CA ASP A 15 -2.60 -14.19 5.21
C ASP A 15 -1.41 -13.39 4.64
N ARG A 16 -0.90 -13.79 3.46
CA ARG A 16 0.20 -13.09 2.78
C ARG A 16 -0.19 -11.68 2.32
N ASP A 17 -1.40 -11.53 1.83
CA ASP A 17 -2.05 -10.26 1.47
C ASP A 17 -2.09 -9.30 2.67
N ILE A 18 -2.59 -9.78 3.82
CA ILE A 18 -2.58 -9.03 5.09
C ILE A 18 -1.16 -8.61 5.48
N GLY A 19 -0.20 -9.53 5.41
CA GLY A 19 1.21 -9.21 5.71
C GLY A 19 1.80 -8.14 4.77
N CYS A 20 1.37 -8.09 3.51
CA CYS A 20 1.76 -7.06 2.56
C CYS A 20 1.15 -5.70 2.93
N GLN A 21 -0.14 -5.68 3.29
CA GLN A 21 -0.81 -4.47 3.78
C GLN A 21 -0.12 -3.91 5.02
N GLU A 22 0.13 -4.73 6.05
CA GLU A 22 0.81 -4.30 7.28
C GLU A 22 2.23 -3.77 6.98
N ALA A 23 2.94 -4.38 6.03
CA ALA A 23 4.26 -3.91 5.63
C ALA A 23 4.22 -2.51 4.97
N LEU A 24 3.12 -2.18 4.28
CA LEU A 24 2.95 -0.94 3.52
C LEU A 24 2.22 0.16 4.30
N GLU A 25 1.41 -0.19 5.31
CA GLU A 25 0.55 0.72 6.07
C GLU A 25 1.30 1.94 6.58
N GLY A 26 2.43 1.73 7.26
CA GLY A 26 3.24 2.82 7.82
C GLY A 26 3.77 3.78 6.75
N ALA A 27 4.18 3.26 5.59
CA ALA A 27 4.75 4.05 4.51
C ALA A 27 3.67 4.79 3.72
N PHE A 28 2.58 4.09 3.47
CA PHE A 28 1.42 4.63 2.79
C PHE A 28 0.75 5.72 3.62
N GLY A 29 0.62 5.56 4.94
CA GLY A 29 0.09 6.58 5.83
C GLY A 29 0.92 7.88 5.85
N GLU A 30 2.26 7.79 5.74
CA GLU A 30 3.10 8.99 5.58
C GLU A 30 2.88 9.68 4.22
N ILE A 31 2.77 8.89 3.14
CA ILE A 31 2.47 9.41 1.80
C ILE A 31 1.09 10.07 1.80
N ALA A 32 0.08 9.43 2.40
CA ALA A 32 -1.29 9.90 2.43
C ALA A 32 -1.45 11.27 3.11
N ARG A 33 -0.64 11.54 4.14
CA ARG A 33 -0.57 12.87 4.78
C ARG A 33 0.10 13.94 3.93
N SER A 34 0.89 13.54 2.93
CA SER A 34 1.74 14.42 2.12
C SER A 34 1.21 14.66 0.71
N VAL A 35 0.21 13.88 0.26
CA VAL A 35 -0.39 13.98 -1.07
C VAL A 35 -1.82 14.54 -0.96
N PRO A 36 -2.34 15.16 -2.03
CA PRO A 36 -3.73 15.61 -2.04
C PRO A 36 -4.70 14.43 -1.93
N PRO A 37 -5.88 14.59 -1.28
CA PRO A 37 -6.87 13.52 -1.09
C PRO A 37 -7.33 12.87 -2.40
N SER A 38 -7.34 13.62 -3.51
CA SER A 38 -7.67 13.09 -4.83
C SER A 38 -6.75 11.95 -5.27
N GLN A 39 -5.48 11.96 -4.86
CA GLN A 39 -4.55 10.87 -5.15
C GLN A 39 -4.85 9.62 -4.31
N ILE A 40 -5.45 9.77 -3.13
CA ILE A 40 -5.89 8.64 -2.30
C ILE A 40 -7.16 8.04 -2.90
N VAL A 41 -8.09 8.88 -3.38
CA VAL A 41 -9.26 8.42 -4.14
C VAL A 41 -8.83 7.68 -5.42
N ASP A 42 -7.89 8.23 -6.20
CA ASP A 42 -7.34 7.54 -7.37
C ASP A 42 -6.71 6.18 -6.98
N ALA A 43 -5.92 6.13 -5.90
CA ALA A 43 -5.28 4.91 -5.44
C ALA A 43 -6.29 3.84 -4.97
N ALA A 44 -7.36 4.23 -4.29
CA ALA A 44 -8.46 3.35 -3.91
C ALA A 44 -9.16 2.72 -5.13
N GLY A 45 -9.16 3.43 -6.27
CA GLY A 45 -9.62 2.95 -7.56
C GLY A 45 -8.57 2.21 -8.40
N GLY A 46 -7.42 1.88 -7.83
CA GLY A 46 -6.32 1.16 -8.50
C GLY A 46 -5.42 2.05 -9.39
N LYS A 47 -5.60 3.37 -9.36
CA LYS A 47 -4.79 4.31 -10.13
C LYS A 47 -3.72 4.95 -9.26
N LEU A 48 -2.52 4.39 -9.31
CA LEU A 48 -1.43 4.85 -8.47
C LEU A 48 -0.74 6.09 -9.06
N SER A 49 -0.59 7.13 -8.25
CA SER A 49 0.24 8.29 -8.60
C SER A 49 1.73 7.92 -8.56
N PRO A 50 2.63 8.69 -9.19
CA PRO A 50 4.06 8.33 -9.26
C PRO A 50 4.71 8.04 -7.90
N VAL A 51 4.31 8.75 -6.85
CA VAL A 51 4.81 8.53 -5.48
C VAL A 51 4.27 7.24 -4.86
N ILE A 52 3.02 6.89 -5.15
CA ILE A 52 2.38 5.66 -4.67
C ILE A 52 2.91 4.45 -5.46
N SER A 53 3.08 4.56 -6.78
CA SER A 53 3.74 3.53 -7.59
C SER A 53 5.19 3.31 -7.16
N ALA A 54 5.89 4.35 -6.69
CA ALA A 54 7.23 4.19 -6.13
C ALA A 54 7.22 3.40 -4.82
N LEU A 55 6.15 3.47 -4.03
CA LEU A 55 5.97 2.60 -2.86
C LEU A 55 5.79 1.14 -3.27
N ALA A 56 4.92 0.87 -4.26
CA ALA A 56 4.70 -0.49 -4.77
C ALA A 56 6.00 -1.13 -5.28
N LYS A 57 6.81 -0.38 -6.04
CA LYS A 57 8.13 -0.84 -6.51
C LYS A 57 9.14 -1.07 -5.38
N ARG A 58 9.04 -0.33 -4.27
CA ARG A 58 9.87 -0.57 -3.08
C ARG A 58 9.45 -1.85 -2.37
N ALA A 59 8.15 -2.16 -2.34
CA ALA A 59 7.64 -3.43 -1.84
C ALA A 59 8.18 -4.59 -2.69
N GLU A 60 8.15 -4.43 -4.01
CA GLU A 60 8.73 -5.39 -4.95
C GLU A 60 10.22 -5.64 -4.68
N ALA A 61 10.99 -4.58 -4.47
CA ALA A 61 12.42 -4.68 -4.19
C ALA A 61 12.76 -5.45 -2.90
N VAL A 62 11.82 -5.61 -1.96
CA VAL A 62 12.02 -6.40 -0.72
C VAL A 62 11.39 -7.79 -0.76
N GLY A 63 10.80 -8.19 -1.90
CA GLY A 63 10.30 -9.55 -2.16
C GLY A 63 8.78 -9.70 -2.28
N TRP A 64 8.00 -8.63 -2.08
CA TRP A 64 6.58 -8.67 -2.42
C TRP A 64 6.39 -8.72 -3.93
N THR A 65 5.26 -9.23 -4.42
CA THR A 65 4.96 -9.02 -5.85
C THR A 65 4.42 -7.61 -6.06
N LEU A 66 4.59 -7.07 -7.27
CA LEU A 66 4.03 -5.76 -7.61
C LEU A 66 2.50 -5.77 -7.47
N GLU A 67 1.85 -6.81 -7.98
CA GLU A 67 0.38 -6.96 -7.92
C GLU A 67 -0.13 -6.96 -6.47
N GLU A 68 0.50 -7.71 -5.56
CA GLU A 68 0.15 -7.71 -4.14
C GLU A 68 0.30 -6.32 -3.52
N ALA A 69 1.37 -5.61 -3.85
CA ALA A 69 1.61 -4.28 -3.32
C ALA A 69 0.57 -3.26 -3.83
N GLU A 70 0.16 -3.36 -5.10
CA GLU A 70 -0.85 -2.49 -5.69
C GLU A 70 -2.25 -2.74 -5.09
N VAL A 71 -2.60 -4.01 -4.87
CA VAL A 71 -3.85 -4.39 -4.18
C VAL A 71 -3.84 -3.89 -2.75
N ALA A 72 -2.78 -4.17 -1.99
CA ALA A 72 -2.64 -3.74 -0.61
C ALA A 72 -2.73 -2.21 -0.46
N ILE A 73 -2.09 -1.46 -1.36
CA ILE A 73 -2.19 0.01 -1.40
C ILE A 73 -3.63 0.47 -1.67
N SER A 74 -4.34 -0.20 -2.60
CA SER A 74 -5.72 0.17 -2.93
C SER A 74 -6.66 -0.05 -1.73
N GLU A 75 -6.48 -1.15 -1.00
CA GLU A 75 -7.25 -1.44 0.22
C GLU A 75 -6.91 -0.47 1.36
N LEU A 76 -5.63 -0.15 1.57
CA LEU A 76 -5.21 0.86 2.53
C LEU A 76 -5.80 2.25 2.19
N ALA A 77 -5.86 2.59 0.90
CA ALA A 77 -6.49 3.83 0.45
C ALA A 77 -7.99 3.85 0.75
N GLN A 78 -8.70 2.74 0.51
CA GLN A 78 -10.11 2.59 0.85
C GLN A 78 -10.34 2.75 2.36
N ASN A 79 -9.52 2.11 3.20
CA ASN A 79 -9.62 2.24 4.66
C ASN A 79 -9.51 3.70 5.13
N ILE A 80 -8.54 4.46 4.59
CA ILE A 80 -8.38 5.89 4.92
C ILE A 80 -9.62 6.70 4.50
N LEU A 81 -10.20 6.41 3.34
CA LEU A 81 -11.40 7.11 2.85
C LEU A 81 -12.62 6.78 3.70
N ASP A 82 -12.77 5.52 4.10
CA ASP A 82 -13.86 5.06 4.97
C ASP A 82 -13.75 5.68 6.37
N GLU A 83 -12.56 5.74 6.96
CA GLU A 83 -12.31 6.45 8.22
C GLU A 83 -12.64 7.94 8.11
N SER A 84 -12.27 8.59 6.99
CA SER A 84 -12.56 10.00 6.75
C SER A 84 -14.04 10.28 6.51
N ALA A 85 -14.81 9.30 6.03
CA ALA A 85 -16.25 9.40 5.80
C ALA A 85 -17.08 9.15 7.08
N ALA A 86 -16.46 8.53 8.10
CA ALA A 86 -17.10 8.23 9.38
C ALA A 86 -16.99 9.38 10.41
N ASP A 87 -16.24 10.45 10.10
CA ASP A 87 -16.04 11.65 10.95
C ASP A 87 -17.02 12.79 10.61
#